data_AF-A0A920B944-F1
#
_entry.id   AF-A0A920B944-F1
#
_cell.length_a   1.000
_cell.length_b   1.000
_cell.length_c   1.000
_cell.angle_alpha   90.00
_cell.angle_beta   90.00
_cell.angle_gamma   90.00
#
_symmetry.space_group_name_H-M   'P 1'
#
loop_
_entity.id
_entity.type
_entity.pdbx_description
1 polymer ?
#
loop_
_entity_poly.entity_id
_entity_poly.type
_entity_poly.pdbx_seq_one_letter_code
_entity_poly.pdbx_strand_id
1 'polypeptide(L)'
;MEKLIFILLLASPLSVVVFHFIKLKFNKIIIHEGYFTLPIIFNSISFMMLLFNYESLNKLEFSYIKIHSSLISLIFSFNNFNLLMCLIVLVISICVLIYSYKFISNRVIKENLDIQFF
;
A
#
# COMPACT_ATOMS: atom_id res chain seq x y z
N MET A 1 4.16 0.77 -19.45
CA MET A 1 3.83 1.63 -18.30
C MET A 1 2.67 1.06 -17.50
N GLU A 2 1.53 0.74 -18.10
CA GLU A 2 0.33 0.22 -17.41
C GLU A 2 0.60 -0.98 -16.47
N LYS A 3 1.33 -2.01 -16.92
CA LYS A 3 1.68 -3.17 -16.08
C LYS A 3 2.52 -2.79 -14.86
N LEU A 4 3.37 -1.76 -14.97
CA LEU A 4 4.21 -1.27 -13.88
C LEU A 4 3.38 -0.50 -12.84
N ILE A 5 2.41 0.31 -13.30
CA ILE A 5 1.44 1.00 -12.44
C ILE A 5 0.60 -0.03 -11.66
N PHE A 6 0.20 -1.11 -12.33
CA PHE A 6 -0.56 -2.18 -11.72
C PHE A 6 0.25 -2.97 -10.67
N ILE A 7 1.52 -3.27 -10.95
CA ILE A 7 2.43 -3.89 -9.97
C ILE A 7 2.62 -2.98 -8.76
N LEU A 8 2.75 -1.66 -8.95
CA LEU A 8 2.84 -0.68 -7.86
C LEU A 8 1.55 -0.60 -7.02
N LEU A 9 0.39 -0.64 -7.67
CA LEU A 9 -0.92 -0.70 -7.01
C LEU A 9 -1.06 -1.93 -6.13
N LEU A 10 -0.60 -3.10 -6.59
CA LEU A 10 -0.61 -4.33 -5.79
C LEU A 10 0.47 -4.33 -4.70
N ALA A 11 1.63 -3.73 -4.96
CA ALA A 11 2.72 -3.65 -4.00
C ALA A 11 2.40 -2.73 -2.81
N SER A 12 1.54 -1.72 -2.99
CA SER A 12 1.14 -0.79 -1.93
C SER A 12 0.49 -1.49 -0.72
N PRO A 13 -0.59 -2.29 -0.86
CA PRO A 13 -1.16 -3.03 0.27
C PRO A 13 -0.24 -4.16 0.73
N LEU A 14 0.49 -4.79 -0.19
CA LEU A 14 1.43 -5.88 0.15
C LEU A 14 2.55 -5.38 1.07
N SER A 15 3.04 -4.16 0.85
CA SER A 15 4.08 -3.55 1.67
C SER A 15 3.65 -3.46 3.14
N VAL A 16 2.41 -3.04 3.41
CA VAL A 16 1.86 -2.96 4.77
C VAL A 16 1.84 -4.35 5.42
N VAL A 17 1.40 -5.38 4.69
CA VAL A 17 1.32 -6.76 5.18
C VAL A 17 2.71 -7.32 5.48
N VAL A 18 3.66 -7.20 4.55
CA VAL A 18 5.03 -7.70 4.72
C VAL A 18 5.69 -7.04 5.94
N PHE A 19 5.54 -5.73 6.09
CA PHE A 19 6.10 -5.03 7.26
C PHE A 19 5.41 -5.42 8.57
N HIS A 20 4.10 -5.72 8.55
CA HIS A 20 3.39 -6.29 9.70
C HIS A 20 4.01 -7.62 10.16
N PHE A 21 4.31 -8.53 9.25
CA PHE A 21 4.97 -9.80 9.58
C PHE A 21 6.42 -9.61 10.07
N ILE A 22 7.17 -8.67 9.50
CA ILE A 22 8.53 -8.36 9.97
C ILE A 22 8.50 -7.84 11.40
N LYS A 23 7.56 -6.95 11.74
CA LYS A 23 7.38 -6.42 13.10
C LYS A 23 7.09 -7.53 14.11
N LEU A 24 6.21 -8.48 13.76
CA LEU A 24 5.88 -9.62 14.65
C LEU A 24 7.10 -10.52 14.91
N LYS A 25 7.99 -10.66 13.93
CA LYS A 25 9.15 -11.55 14.01
C LYS A 25 10.37 -10.91 14.68
N PHE A 26 10.56 -9.61 14.50
CA PHE A 26 11.70 -8.87 15.02
C PHE A 26 11.20 -7.80 15.99
N ASN A 27 11.18 -8.15 17.28
CA ASN A 27 10.60 -7.34 18.37
C ASN A 27 11.48 -6.11 18.73
N LYS A 28 11.88 -5.29 17.75
CA LYS A 28 12.81 -4.15 17.95
C LYS A 28 12.25 -2.80 17.45
N ILE A 29 12.49 -1.78 18.28
CA ILE A 29 12.16 -0.35 18.14
C ILE A 29 12.68 0.27 16.81
N ILE A 30 13.80 -0.24 16.29
CA ILE A 30 14.47 0.26 15.06
C ILE A 30 13.62 0.05 13.78
N ILE A 31 12.55 -0.76 13.84
CA ILE A 31 11.71 -1.08 12.67
C ILE A 31 10.58 -0.06 12.46
N HIS A 32 10.24 0.78 13.44
CA HIS A 32 9.05 1.64 13.36
C HIS A 32 9.09 2.67 12.21
N GLU A 33 10.22 3.33 11.99
CA GLU A 33 10.33 4.31 10.89
C GLU A 33 10.25 3.63 9.53
N GLY A 34 11.00 2.54 9.33
CA GLY A 34 10.96 1.74 8.09
C GLY A 34 9.59 1.11 7.82
N TYR A 35 8.87 0.70 8.88
CA TYR A 35 7.53 0.10 8.82
C TYR A 35 6.51 1.02 8.16
N PHE A 36 6.56 2.32 8.43
CA PHE A 36 5.59 3.28 7.91
C PHE A 36 6.07 4.02 6.67
N THR A 37 7.36 4.36 6.61
CA THR A 37 7.92 5.15 5.50
C THR A 37 7.80 4.44 4.16
N LEU A 38 8.13 3.14 4.08
CA LEU A 38 8.05 2.38 2.84
C LEU A 38 6.61 2.27 2.31
N PRO A 39 5.60 1.85 3.10
CA PRO A 39 4.22 1.85 2.64
C PRO A 39 3.70 3.23 2.24
N ILE A 40 4.09 4.30 2.94
CA ILE A 40 3.72 5.66 2.57
C ILE A 40 4.30 6.03 1.19
N ILE A 41 5.58 5.73 0.95
CA ILE A 41 6.24 5.99 -0.33
C ILE A 41 5.57 5.18 -1.45
N PHE A 42 5.33 3.89 -1.25
CA PHE A 42 4.67 3.04 -2.24
C PHE A 42 3.27 3.55 -2.59
N ASN A 43 2.44 3.90 -1.59
CA ASN A 43 1.12 4.46 -1.85
C ASN A 43 1.19 5.81 -2.57
N SER A 44 2.15 6.67 -2.21
CA SER A 44 2.34 7.99 -2.84
C SER A 44 2.78 7.87 -4.29
N ILE A 45 3.71 6.95 -4.60
CA ILE A 45 4.13 6.67 -5.97
C ILE A 45 2.96 6.11 -6.78
N SER A 46 2.21 5.15 -6.23
CA SER A 46 1.03 4.59 -6.89
C SER A 46 -0.01 5.66 -7.20
N PHE A 47 -0.25 6.60 -6.27
CA PHE A 47 -1.15 7.74 -6.48
C PHE A 47 -0.68 8.62 -7.64
N MET A 48 0.58 9.07 -7.64
CA MET A 48 1.12 9.92 -8.69
C MET A 48 1.07 9.21 -10.05
N MET A 49 1.45 7.94 -10.09
CA MET A 49 1.46 7.16 -11.33
C MET A 49 0.05 6.96 -11.90
N LEU A 50 -0.96 6.76 -11.06
CA LEU A 50 -2.36 6.69 -11.47
C LEU A 50 -2.85 8.04 -12.01
N LEU A 51 -2.54 9.13 -11.30
CA LEU A 51 -2.98 10.48 -11.66
C LEU A 51 -2.43 10.91 -13.03
N PHE A 52 -1.13 10.68 -13.28
CA PHE A 52 -0.46 11.15 -14.50
C PHE A 52 -0.65 10.24 -15.71
N ASN A 53 -0.99 8.98 -15.53
CA ASN A 53 -1.08 8.01 -16.64
C ASN A 53 -2.50 7.46 -16.85
N TYR A 54 -3.52 8.07 -16.24
CA TYR A 54 -4.88 7.52 -16.28
C TYR A 54 -5.41 7.34 -17.70
N GLU A 55 -5.13 8.29 -18.60
CA GLU A 55 -5.63 8.23 -19.99
C GLU A 55 -5.08 7.02 -20.75
N SER A 56 -3.92 6.50 -20.33
CA SER A 56 -3.32 5.29 -20.90
C SER A 56 -3.87 4.00 -20.27
N LEU A 57 -4.51 4.06 -19.10
CA LEU A 57 -5.05 2.90 -18.40
C LEU A 57 -6.52 2.69 -18.81
N ASN A 58 -6.76 1.93 -19.88
CA ASN A 58 -8.13 1.55 -20.26
C ASN A 58 -8.52 0.16 -19.72
N LYS A 59 -7.72 -0.86 -20.02
CA LYS A 59 -8.02 -2.24 -19.62
C LYS A 59 -6.73 -3.05 -19.49
N LEU A 60 -6.56 -3.71 -18.35
CA LEU A 60 -5.49 -4.66 -18.12
C LEU A 60 -6.07 -6.06 -17.91
N GLU A 61 -5.61 -7.02 -18.72
CA GLU A 61 -6.07 -8.40 -18.64
C GLU A 61 -4.90 -9.35 -18.39
N PHE A 62 -5.04 -10.19 -17.38
CA PHE A 62 -4.11 -11.25 -17.04
C PHE A 62 -4.83 -12.59 -17.19
N SER A 63 -4.44 -13.38 -18.17
CA SER A 63 -4.93 -14.76 -18.31
C SER A 63 -4.25 -15.65 -17.27
N TYR A 64 -5.02 -16.19 -16.32
CA TYR A 64 -4.48 -16.96 -15.19
C TYR A 64 -4.40 -18.46 -15.51
N ILE A 65 -5.52 -19.09 -15.87
CA ILE A 65 -5.60 -20.55 -16.05
C ILE A 65 -6.60 -20.86 -17.17
N LYS A 66 -6.22 -21.78 -18.07
CA LYS A 66 -7.13 -22.36 -19.05
C LYS A 66 -7.55 -23.75 -18.56
N ILE A 67 -8.79 -23.89 -18.10
CA ILE A 67 -9.35 -25.17 -17.65
C ILE A 67 -10.29 -25.68 -18.75
N HIS A 68 -9.89 -26.77 -19.41
CA HIS A 68 -10.55 -27.30 -20.60
C HIS A 68 -10.77 -26.21 -21.67
N SER A 69 -12.02 -25.83 -21.95
CA SER A 69 -12.40 -24.76 -22.90
C SER A 69 -12.56 -23.38 -22.24
N SER A 70 -12.60 -23.30 -20.90
CA SER A 70 -12.81 -22.05 -20.17
C SER A 70 -11.49 -21.36 -19.86
N LEU A 71 -11.41 -20.07 -20.16
CA LEU A 71 -10.26 -19.22 -19.85
C LEU A 71 -10.63 -18.33 -18.67
N ILE A 72 -9.97 -18.54 -17.53
CA ILE A 72 -10.11 -17.71 -16.35
C ILE A 72 -9.11 -16.56 -16.50
N SER A 73 -9.62 -15.36 -16.75
CA SER A 73 -8.83 -14.13 -16.79
C SER A 73 -9.22 -13.15 -15.69
N LEU A 74 -8.22 -12.45 -15.18
CA LEU A 74 -8.39 -11.32 -14.27
C LEU A 74 -8.35 -10.05 -15.11
N ILE A 75 -9.47 -9.33 -15.11
CA ILE A 75 -9.65 -8.12 -15.92
C ILE A 75 -9.81 -6.93 -14.99
N PHE A 76 -8.90 -5.97 -15.11
CA PHE A 76 -8.98 -4.67 -14.47
C PHE A 76 -9.45 -3.64 -15.49
N SER A 77 -10.61 -3.05 -15.22
CA SER A 77 -11.17 -1.96 -16.02
C SER A 77 -11.05 -0.65 -15.26
N PHE A 78 -10.39 0.32 -15.88
CA PHE A 78 -10.20 1.65 -15.32
C PHE A 78 -11.11 2.61 -16.06
N ASN A 79 -12.36 2.71 -15.59
CA ASN A 79 -13.24 3.81 -15.97
C ASN A 79 -13.04 4.98 -14.98
N ASN A 80 -13.56 6.16 -15.33
CA ASN A 80 -13.39 7.36 -14.50
C ASN A 80 -13.88 7.17 -13.05
N PHE A 81 -14.93 6.39 -12.84
CA PHE A 81 -15.45 6.09 -11.49
C PHE A 81 -14.51 5.20 -10.68
N ASN A 82 -14.04 4.08 -11.24
CA ASN A 82 -13.11 3.16 -10.58
C ASN A 82 -11.77 3.86 -10.27
N LEU A 83 -11.34 4.74 -11.17
CA LEU A 83 -10.14 5.55 -10.99
C LEU A 83 -10.30 6.52 -9.82
N LEU A 84 -11.40 7.27 -9.79
CA LEU A 84 -11.71 8.20 -8.70
C LEU A 84 -11.75 7.46 -7.35
N MET A 85 -12.41 6.30 -7.30
CA MET A 85 -12.45 5.47 -6.10
C MET A 85 -11.05 4.98 -5.70
N CYS A 86 -10.21 4.57 -6.64
CA CYS A 86 -8.82 4.19 -6.35
C CYS A 86 -8.01 5.36 -5.76
N LEU A 87 -8.15 6.56 -6.34
CA LEU A 87 -7.46 7.76 -5.84
C LEU A 87 -7.92 8.11 -4.42
N ILE A 88 -9.22 8.06 -4.13
CA ILE A 88 -9.77 8.30 -2.80
C ILE A 88 -9.22 7.27 -1.80
N VAL A 89 -9.23 5.99 -2.15
CA VAL A 89 -8.69 4.91 -1.29
C VAL A 89 -7.20 5.11 -1.02
N LEU A 90 -6.41 5.49 -2.02
CA LEU A 90 -4.99 5.77 -1.84
C LEU A 90 -4.74 6.95 -0.90
N VAL A 91 -5.51 8.05 -1.04
CA VAL A 91 -5.40 9.21 -0.14
C VAL A 91 -5.73 8.82 1.29
N ILE A 92 -6.87 8.14 1.51
CA ILE A 92 -7.28 7.67 2.84
C ILE A 92 -6.21 6.75 3.44
N SER A 93 -5.67 5.83 2.64
CA SER A 93 -4.59 4.91 3.05
C SER A 93 -3.35 5.66 3.53
N ILE A 94 -2.89 6.67 2.77
CA ILE A 94 -1.75 7.51 3.15
C ILE A 94 -2.05 8.25 4.48
N CYS A 95 -3.24 8.85 4.62
CA CYS A 95 -3.63 9.53 5.86
C CYS A 95 -3.63 8.58 7.06
N VAL A 96 -4.21 7.39 6.92
CA VAL A 96 -4.25 6.37 7.98
C VAL A 96 -2.84 5.92 8.36
N LEU A 97 -1.94 5.74 7.39
CA LEU A 97 -0.54 5.37 7.64
C LEU A 97 0.21 6.46 8.41
N ILE A 98 0.07 7.73 8.00
CA ILE A 98 0.70 8.88 8.68
C ILE A 98 0.15 9.02 10.12
N TYR A 99 -1.16 8.90 10.28
CA TYR A 99 -1.78 8.94 11.61
C TYR A 99 -1.27 7.81 12.51
N SER A 100 -1.24 6.58 11.97
CA SER A 100 -0.77 5.40 12.70
C SER A 100 0.70 5.52 13.12
N TYR A 101 1.54 6.07 12.24
CA TYR A 101 2.93 6.37 12.54
C TYR A 101 3.04 7.32 13.75
N LYS A 102 2.32 8.45 13.72
CA LYS A 102 2.34 9.43 14.80
C LYS A 102 1.80 8.86 16.11
N PHE A 103 0.73 8.07 16.04
CA PHE A 103 0.12 7.42 17.21
C PHE A 103 1.10 6.44 17.88
N ILE A 104 1.77 5.59 17.11
CA ILE A 104 2.75 4.63 17.65
C ILE A 104 4.00 5.33 18.17
N SER A 105 4.50 6.34 17.47
CA SER A 105 5.66 7.13 17.92
C SER A 105 5.42 7.75 19.30
N ASN A 106 4.26 8.37 19.50
CA ASN A 106 3.89 8.94 20.80
C ASN A 106 3.79 7.87 21.92
N ARG A 107 3.34 6.65 21.59
CA ARG A 107 3.25 5.55 22.56
C ARG A 107 4.63 5.08 23.02
N VAL A 108 5.57 4.94 22.07
CA VAL A 108 6.96 4.55 22.37
C VAL A 108 7.65 5.61 23.25
N ILE A 109 7.43 6.90 22.97
CA ILE A 109 7.97 7.99 23.81
C ILE A 109 7.44 7.88 25.24
N LYS A 110 6.14 7.63 25.41
CA LYS A 110 5.51 7.49 26.73
C LYS A 110 6.06 6.28 27.51
N GLU A 111 6.16 5.12 26.86
CA GLU A 111 6.72 3.91 27.49
C GLU A 111 8.18 4.09 27.91
N ASN A 112 9.00 4.79 27.11
CA ASN A 112 10.40 5.08 27.49
C ASN A 112 10.51 6.06 28.66
N LEU A 113 9.61 7.04 28.77
CA LEU A 113 9.55 7.95 29.92
C LEU A 113 9.16 7.19 31.19
N ASP A 114 8.15 6.34 31.13
CA ASP A 114 7.69 5.56 32.28
C ASP A 114 8.79 4.62 32.83
N ILE A 115 9.70 4.12 31.98
CA ILE A 115 10.85 3.29 32.39
C ILE A 115 11.98 4.12 33.04
N GLN A 116 12.14 5.40 32.68
CA GLN A 116 13.18 6.26 33.27
C GLN A 116 12.85 6.78 34.68
N PHE A 117 11.59 6.69 35.09
CA PHE A 117 11.12 7.11 36.41
C PHE A 117 11.06 5.97 37.45
N PHE A 118 11.59 4.78 37.15
CA PHE A 118 11.75 3.65 38.08
C PHE A 118 13.22 3.30 38.33
#